data_AF-A0A7S2FHY1-F1
#
_entry.id   AF-A0A7S2FHY1-F1
#
_cell.length_a   1.000
_cell.length_b   1.000
_cell.length_c   1.000
_cell.angle_alpha   90.00
_cell.angle_beta   90.00
_cell.angle_gamma   90.00
#
_symmetry.space_group_name_H-M   'P 1'
#
loop_
_entity.id
_entity.type
_entity.pdbx_description
1 polymer ?
#
loop_
_entity_poly.entity_id
_entity_poly.type
_entity_poly.pdbx_seq_one_letter_code
_entity_poly.pdbx_strand_id
1 'polypeptide(L)'
;CGAQDKEQIEPCNTQSCEGSDCVDALWDAWSEWEACSRSCGNGTTWRVRKVRREANECGRPPVGLSIQHATCNSGVPCQASRDCSLSIWGPWSACTRLCG
;
A
#
# COMPACT_ATOMS: atom_id res chain seq x y z
N CYS A 1 20.12 28.16 -51.23
CA CYS A 1 20.68 27.21 -50.25
C CYS A 1 19.53 26.48 -49.58
N GLY A 2 19.38 25.18 -49.81
CA GLY A 2 18.37 24.38 -49.11
C GLY A 2 18.83 24.14 -47.67
N ALA A 3 17.93 24.34 -46.71
CA ALA A 3 18.19 23.99 -45.33
C ALA A 3 18.35 22.47 -45.23
N GLN A 4 19.45 22.03 -44.62
CA GLN A 4 19.62 20.64 -44.20
C GLN A 4 19.84 20.61 -42.70
N ASP A 5 19.17 19.67 -42.05
CA ASP A 5 19.28 19.46 -40.62
C ASP A 5 20.67 18.91 -40.26
N LYS A 6 21.26 19.48 -39.21
CA LYS A 6 22.62 19.12 -38.73
C LYS A 6 22.63 17.95 -37.76
N GLU A 7 21.45 17.44 -37.41
CA GLU A 7 21.27 16.38 -36.44
C GLU A 7 20.40 15.30 -37.06
N GLN A 8 20.85 14.05 -36.93
CA GLN A 8 20.12 12.87 -37.37
C GLN A 8 20.12 11.88 -36.20
N ILE A 9 18.92 11.40 -35.85
CA ILE A 9 18.72 10.39 -34.81
C ILE A 9 18.29 9.12 -35.52
N GLU A 10 19.11 8.08 -35.43
CA GLU A 10 18.81 6.74 -35.95
C GLU A 10 18.78 5.73 -34.79
N PRO A 11 17.88 4.73 -34.82
CA PRO A 11 17.86 3.67 -33.83
C PRO A 11 19.14 2.84 -33.95
N CYS A 12 19.82 2.64 -32.82
CA CYS A 12 20.91 1.69 -32.69
C CYS A 12 20.40 0.40 -32.05
N ASN A 13 21.12 -0.71 -32.26
CA ASN A 13 20.78 -2.02 -31.70
C ASN A 13 19.41 -2.57 -32.15
N THR A 14 19.08 -2.44 -33.44
CA THR A 14 17.82 -2.95 -34.02
C THR A 14 17.81 -4.47 -34.22
N GLN A 15 18.89 -5.18 -33.89
CA GLN A 15 18.87 -6.64 -33.87
C GLN A 15 17.82 -7.16 -32.90
N SER A 16 17.12 -8.22 -33.30
CA SER A 16 16.22 -8.94 -32.41
C SER A 16 16.99 -9.44 -31.18
N CYS A 17 16.42 -9.28 -29.99
CA CYS A 17 16.89 -9.98 -28.78
C CYS A 17 16.58 -11.50 -28.82
N GLU A 18 16.22 -12.03 -30.00
CA GLU A 18 15.93 -13.44 -30.25
C GLU A 18 17.21 -14.27 -30.05
N GLY A 19 17.32 -14.88 -28.87
CA GLY A 19 18.49 -15.65 -28.44
C GLY A 19 18.81 -15.51 -26.96
N SER A 20 18.28 -14.49 -26.27
CA SER A 20 18.26 -14.48 -24.81
C SER A 20 17.09 -15.33 -24.31
N ASP A 21 17.36 -16.31 -23.45
CA ASP A 21 16.31 -17.03 -22.74
C ASP A 21 15.35 -16.04 -22.07
N CYS A 22 14.05 -16.27 -22.18
CA CYS A 22 13.08 -15.41 -21.51
C CYS A 22 13.26 -15.53 -19.99
N VAL A 23 13.50 -14.39 -19.36
CA VAL A 23 13.75 -14.29 -17.93
C VAL A 23 12.48 -13.76 -17.30
N ASP A 24 11.73 -14.65 -16.67
CA ASP A 24 10.54 -14.26 -15.91
C ASP A 24 10.91 -13.45 -14.66
N ALA A 25 10.02 -12.54 -14.28
CA ALA A 25 10.16 -11.80 -13.05
C ALA A 25 9.94 -12.73 -11.84
N LEU A 26 10.72 -12.51 -10.79
CA LEU A 26 10.64 -13.27 -9.56
C LEU A 26 10.35 -12.35 -8.38
N TRP A 27 9.42 -12.76 -7.54
CA TRP A 27 9.22 -12.16 -6.23
C TRP A 27 10.40 -12.46 -5.30
N ASP A 28 10.71 -11.52 -4.43
CA ASP A 28 11.54 -11.75 -3.25
C ASP A 28 10.72 -12.46 -2.16
N ALA A 29 11.40 -12.84 -1.07
CA ALA A 29 10.73 -13.30 0.13
C ALA A 29 9.74 -12.23 0.64
N TRP A 30 8.66 -12.71 1.25
CA TRP A 30 7.75 -11.82 1.98
C TRP A 30 8.50 -11.15 3.14
N SER A 31 8.18 -9.89 3.39
CA SER A 31 8.53 -9.23 4.65
C SER A 31 7.87 -9.94 5.82
N GLU A 32 8.36 -9.65 7.01
CA GLU A 32 7.61 -9.92 8.23
C GLU A 32 6.25 -9.21 8.20
N TRP A 33 5.30 -9.75 8.96
CA TRP A 33 4.01 -9.11 9.15
C TRP A 33 4.18 -7.83 9.96
N GLU A 34 3.53 -6.77 9.49
CA GLU A 34 3.45 -5.52 10.23
C GLU A 34 2.69 -5.70 11.55
N ALA A 35 2.91 -4.77 12.48
CA ALA A 35 2.19 -4.76 13.74
C ALA A 35 0.67 -4.77 13.49
N CYS A 36 -0.05 -5.56 14.29
CA CYS A 36 -1.51 -5.62 14.19
C CYS A 36 -2.11 -4.23 14.48
N SER A 37 -3.08 -3.79 13.69
CA SER A 37 -3.74 -2.49 13.85
C SER A 37 -4.42 -2.30 15.21
N ARG A 38 -4.72 -3.41 15.89
CA ARG A 38 -5.31 -3.43 17.23
C ARG A 38 -4.58 -4.46 18.09
N SER A 39 -4.32 -4.13 19.35
CA SER A 39 -3.78 -5.07 20.33
C SER A 39 -4.83 -6.06 20.84
N CYS A 40 -6.12 -5.81 20.59
CA CYS A 40 -7.22 -6.66 21.01
C CYS A 40 -8.34 -6.69 19.96
N GLY A 41 -9.13 -7.75 19.97
CA GLY A 41 -10.24 -8.01 19.05
C GLY A 41 -9.76 -8.28 17.63
N ASN A 42 -10.67 -8.22 16.66
CA ASN A 42 -10.34 -8.42 15.25
C ASN A 42 -9.58 -7.22 14.69
N GLY A 43 -8.25 -7.23 14.83
CA GLY A 43 -7.34 -6.33 14.14
C GLY A 43 -6.98 -6.83 12.75
N THR A 44 -6.24 -6.00 12.02
CA THR A 44 -5.75 -6.30 10.67
C THR A 44 -4.24 -6.06 10.62
N THR A 45 -3.52 -6.94 9.95
CA THR A 45 -2.10 -6.82 9.64
C THR A 45 -1.89 -6.98 8.14
N TRP A 46 -0.75 -6.54 7.65
CA TRP A 46 -0.33 -6.75 6.28
C TRP A 46 1.17 -7.04 6.20
N ARG A 47 1.58 -7.60 5.08
CA ARG A 47 3.00 -7.77 4.72
C ARG A 47 3.19 -7.47 3.25
N VAL A 48 4.43 -7.17 2.88
CA VAL A 48 4.80 -6.77 1.52
C VAL A 48 5.92 -7.63 0.97
N ARG A 49 6.01 -7.74 -0.34
CA ARG A 49 7.17 -8.33 -1.03
C ARG A 49 7.56 -7.46 -2.21
N LYS A 50 8.84 -7.47 -2.54
CA LYS A 50 9.39 -6.72 -3.67
C LYS A 50 9.72 -7.65 -4.81
N VAL A 51 9.82 -7.10 -6.03
CA VAL A 51 10.36 -7.86 -7.16
C VAL A 51 11.86 -8.01 -6.94
N ARG A 52 12.33 -9.26 -6.89
CA ARG A 52 13.76 -9.60 -6.76
C ARG A 52 14.48 -9.50 -8.09
N ARG A 53 13.80 -9.91 -9.15
CA ARG A 53 14.29 -9.91 -10.52
C ARG A 53 13.18 -9.46 -11.44
N GLU A 54 13.45 -8.45 -12.24
CA GLU A 54 12.52 -7.98 -13.26
C GLU A 54 12.48 -8.93 -14.46
N ALA A 55 11.37 -8.89 -15.19
CA ALA A 55 11.26 -9.63 -16.44
C ALA A 55 12.08 -8.94 -17.55
N ASN A 56 12.69 -9.72 -18.43
CA ASN A 56 13.19 -9.17 -19.69
C ASN A 56 12.03 -8.97 -20.70
N GLU A 57 12.33 -8.46 -21.90
CA GLU A 57 11.30 -8.08 -22.88
C GLU A 57 10.33 -9.21 -23.28
N CYS A 58 10.75 -10.47 -23.15
CA CYS A 58 9.90 -11.64 -23.40
C CYS A 58 9.48 -12.41 -22.14
N GLY A 59 9.95 -11.99 -20.97
CA GLY A 59 9.64 -12.60 -19.68
C GLY A 59 8.27 -12.19 -19.15
N ARG A 60 7.71 -13.03 -18.27
CA ARG A 60 6.40 -12.77 -17.65
C ARG A 60 6.54 -11.94 -16.38
N PRO A 61 5.58 -11.05 -16.09
CA PRO A 61 5.54 -10.34 -14.81
C PRO A 61 5.26 -11.33 -13.65
N PRO A 62 5.61 -10.96 -12.41
CA PRO A 62 5.54 -11.89 -11.31
C PRO A 62 4.08 -12.01 -10.86
N VAL A 63 3.60 -13.25 -10.72
CA VAL A 63 2.16 -13.54 -10.50
C VAL A 63 1.77 -13.30 -9.05
N GLY A 64 0.59 -12.68 -8.86
CA GLY A 64 0.00 -12.40 -7.55
C GLY A 64 0.27 -10.98 -7.04
N LEU A 65 -0.20 -10.70 -5.83
CA LEU A 65 -0.13 -9.35 -5.24
C LEU A 65 1.24 -9.07 -4.61
N SER A 66 1.64 -7.81 -4.59
CA SER A 66 2.81 -7.31 -3.86
C SER A 66 2.54 -7.10 -2.37
N ILE A 67 1.27 -7.08 -1.97
CA ILE A 67 0.79 -6.84 -0.60
C ILE A 67 -0.21 -7.94 -0.24
N GLN A 68 -0.12 -8.44 0.99
CA GLN A 68 -1.07 -9.40 1.55
C GLN A 68 -1.63 -8.88 2.87
N HIS A 69 -2.94 -9.01 3.06
CA HIS A 69 -3.65 -8.68 4.31
C HIS A 69 -4.09 -9.94 5.05
N ALA A 70 -4.12 -9.87 6.38
CA ALA A 70 -4.65 -10.92 7.24
C ALA A 70 -5.29 -10.34 8.50
N THR A 71 -6.23 -11.08 9.09
CA THR A 71 -6.78 -10.76 10.41
C THR A 71 -5.79 -11.19 11.49
N CYS A 72 -5.67 -10.37 12.54
CA CYS A 72 -4.83 -10.64 13.70
C CYS A 72 -5.57 -10.34 15.00
N ASN A 73 -5.10 -10.93 16.10
CA ASN A 73 -5.63 -10.72 17.46
C ASN A 73 -7.11 -11.05 17.68
N SER A 74 -7.74 -11.82 16.78
CA SER A 74 -9.17 -12.18 16.85
C SER A 74 -9.60 -12.92 18.12
N GLY A 75 -8.66 -13.57 18.81
CA GLY A 75 -8.88 -14.24 20.10
C GLY A 75 -8.51 -13.40 21.34
N VAL A 76 -7.98 -12.18 21.16
CA VAL A 76 -7.59 -11.32 22.28
C VAL A 76 -8.80 -10.49 22.70
N PRO A 77 -9.40 -10.70 23.89
CA PRO A 77 -10.56 -9.92 24.30
C PRO A 77 -10.16 -8.46 24.51
N CYS A 78 -10.92 -7.54 23.93
CA CYS A 78 -10.81 -6.14 24.31
C CYS A 78 -11.45 -5.91 25.67
N GLN A 79 -10.84 -5.05 26.49
CA GLN A 79 -11.56 -4.51 27.64
C GLN A 79 -12.80 -3.80 27.12
N ALA A 80 -13.95 -4.13 27.71
CA ALA A 80 -15.20 -3.45 27.40
C ALA A 80 -14.99 -1.94 27.57
N SER A 81 -15.52 -1.15 26.63
CA SER A 81 -15.64 0.29 26.82
C SER A 81 -16.41 0.48 28.12
N ARG A 82 -15.72 0.96 29.15
CA ARG A 82 -16.40 1.42 30.36
C ARG A 82 -17.11 2.69 29.97
N ASP A 83 -18.42 2.59 29.77
CA ASP A 83 -19.25 3.74 29.44
C ASP A 83 -19.02 4.82 30.51
N CYS A 84 -18.50 5.96 30.08
CA CYS A 84 -18.44 7.13 30.94
C CYS A 84 -19.87 7.58 31.15
N SER A 85 -20.45 7.22 32.29
CA SER A 85 -21.77 7.69 32.69
C SER A 85 -21.67 9.21 32.86
N LEU A 86 -22.13 9.96 31.86
CA LEU A 86 -22.24 11.40 31.96
C LEU A 86 -23.26 11.71 33.06
N SER A 87 -22.91 12.61 33.96
CA SER A 87 -23.87 13.16 34.91
C SER A 87 -25.02 13.84 34.16
N ILE A 88 -26.19 13.94 34.80
CA ILE A 88 -27.29 14.73 34.26
C ILE A 88 -26.82 16.16 34.00
N TRP A 89 -27.31 16.76 32.91
CA TRP A 89 -27.06 18.18 32.65
C TRP A 89 -27.58 19.01 33.83
N GLY A 90 -26.76 19.97 34.27
CA GLY A 90 -27.24 21.02 35.16
C GLY A 90 -28.34 21.86 34.48
N PRO A 91 -29.18 22.55 35.25
CA PRO A 91 -30.18 23.45 34.66
C PRO A 91 -29.51 24.51 33.78
N TRP A 92 -30.15 24.84 32.66
CA TRP A 92 -29.72 25.95 31.82
C TRP A 92 -29.76 27.24 32.64
N SER A 93 -28.63 27.96 32.70
CA SER A 93 -28.58 29.29 33.31
C SER A 93 -29.41 30.27 32.48
N ALA A 94 -30.12 31.18 33.15
CA ALA A 94 -30.79 32.29 32.48
C ALA A 94 -29.79 33.08 31.65
N CYS A 95 -30.19 33.48 30.44
CA CYS A 95 -29.37 34.30 29.56
C CYS A 95 -29.02 35.61 30.29
N THR A 96 -27.73 35.85 30.55
CA THR A 96 -27.24 37.06 31.22
C THR A 96 -27.29 38.31 30.35
N ARG A 97 -27.66 38.17 29.06
CA ARG A 97 -27.80 39.28 28.14
C ARG A 97 -29.28 39.51 27.83
N LEU A 98 -29.82 40.59 28.38
CA LEU A 98 -30.98 41.24 27.79
C LEU A 98 -30.49 42.01 26.55
N CYS A 99 -31.13 41.79 25.42
CA CYS A 99 -30.84 42.53 24.19
C CYS A 99 -31.05 44.04 24.42
N GLY A 100 -30.12 44.84 23.89
CA GLY A 100 -30.15 46.30 23.87
C GLY A 100 -28.98 46.80 23.06
#